data_AF-A0A0L8MMJ0-F1
#
_entry.id   AF-A0A0L8MMJ0-F1
#
_cell.length_a   1.000
_cell.length_b   1.000
_cell.length_c   1.000
_cell.angle_alpha   90.00
_cell.angle_beta   90.00
_cell.angle_gamma   90.00
#
_symmetry.space_group_name_H-M   'P 1'
#
loop_
_entity.id
_entity.type
_entity.pdbx_description
1 polymer ?
#
loop_
_entity_poly.entity_id
_entity_poly.type
_entity_poly.pdbx_seq_one_letter_code
_entity_poly.pdbx_strand_id
1 'polypeptide(L)'
;MAGIEYTRPERDARTRARTTGPGDRPGAESPADSGGSPLECPSCRRSDEVRAVPAVCLGGQRRFHEETGDGDRRTGVREIVPRLADALAMAPPRPETSGRTALGVLLVLVSIGTFIGGALGGNWFADAPGGQQDQWSAGTWGSSVPAPPAPGAELLFLGWISAFALLGAVLLIVAAARTQRAFRARTAAGRVAAEDVWSRGWCCARCAVVHFAAGPGMTLQEFREAVWSAGGYGELAEVYRVSGATVAPATDRPRAGR
;
A
#
# COMPACT_ATOMS: atom_id res chain seq x y z
N MET A 1 6.23 -37.90 31.22
CA MET A 1 5.50 -37.78 29.94
C MET A 1 4.25 -36.96 30.22
N ALA A 2 4.30 -35.66 29.94
CA ALA A 2 3.19 -34.73 30.15
C ALA A 2 2.52 -34.45 28.80
N GLY A 3 1.25 -34.83 28.67
CA GLY A 3 0.46 -34.60 27.46
C GLY A 3 -0.04 -33.16 27.41
N ILE A 4 0.24 -32.48 26.30
CA ILE A 4 -0.31 -31.14 26.02
C ILE A 4 -1.66 -31.34 25.34
N GLU A 5 -2.72 -31.06 26.09
CA GLU A 5 -4.11 -31.11 25.67
C GLU A 5 -4.43 -29.83 24.88
N TYR A 6 -4.58 -29.95 23.55
CA TYR A 6 -4.97 -28.82 22.70
C TYR A 6 -6.49 -28.66 22.71
N THR A 7 -6.99 -27.66 23.44
CA THR A 7 -8.39 -27.24 23.39
C THR A 7 -8.65 -26.49 22.08
N ARG A 8 -9.45 -27.11 21.20
CA ARG A 8 -9.88 -26.57 19.91
C ARG A 8 -11.01 -25.56 20.16
N PRO A 9 -10.90 -24.28 19.73
CA PRO A 9 -12.02 -23.35 19.86
C PRO A 9 -13.08 -23.68 18.82
N GLU A 10 -14.19 -24.17 19.36
CA GLU A 10 -15.49 -24.43 18.76
C GLU A 10 -16.00 -23.15 18.07
N ARG A 11 -16.13 -23.21 16.75
CA ARG A 11 -16.61 -22.11 15.91
C ARG A 11 -18.01 -22.43 15.41
N ASP A 12 -18.94 -22.53 16.35
CA ASP A 12 -20.38 -22.60 16.10
C ASP A 12 -21.07 -21.49 16.87
N ALA A 13 -21.47 -20.43 16.16
CA ALA A 13 -22.69 -19.68 16.47
C ALA A 13 -22.95 -18.58 15.44
N ARG A 14 -24.15 -18.67 14.83
CA ARG A 14 -24.92 -17.60 14.14
C ARG A 14 -24.85 -17.55 12.63
N THR A 15 -25.21 -18.67 12.03
CA THR A 15 -26.19 -18.69 10.93
C THR A 15 -27.61 -18.59 11.54
N ARG A 16 -28.18 -17.39 11.60
CA ARG A 16 -29.65 -17.22 11.66
C ARG A 16 -30.07 -16.21 10.61
N ALA A 17 -30.77 -16.76 9.63
CA ALA A 17 -31.50 -16.05 8.61
C ALA A 17 -32.46 -15.02 9.21
N ARG A 18 -32.52 -13.85 8.57
CA ARG A 18 -33.76 -13.06 8.51
C ARG A 18 -33.99 -12.68 7.05
N THR A 19 -34.72 -13.55 6.38
CA THR A 19 -35.48 -13.26 5.17
C THR A 19 -36.51 -12.20 5.53
N THR A 20 -36.24 -10.94 5.18
CA THR A 20 -37.26 -9.89 5.11
C THR A 20 -37.83 -9.89 3.69
N GLY A 21 -39.14 -10.14 3.58
CA GLY A 21 -39.88 -10.16 2.33
C GLY A 21 -39.98 -8.78 1.65
N PRO A 22 -40.54 -8.74 0.43
CA PRO A 22 -40.76 -7.52 -0.33
C PRO A 22 -42.01 -6.81 0.20
N GLY A 23 -41.82 -5.94 1.18
CA GLY A 23 -42.87 -5.07 1.71
C GLY A 23 -42.32 -3.67 1.90
N ASP A 24 -42.90 -2.73 1.17
CA ASP A 24 -42.87 -1.28 1.39
C ASP A 24 -41.50 -0.68 1.74
N ARG A 25 -40.82 -0.16 0.71
CA ARG A 25 -39.81 0.87 0.92
C ARG A 25 -40.52 2.08 1.54
N PRO A 26 -40.27 2.44 2.83
CA PRO A 26 -40.50 3.83 3.22
C PRO A 26 -39.69 4.66 2.26
N GLY A 27 -40.33 5.67 1.65
CA GLY A 27 -39.69 6.60 0.75
C GLY A 27 -38.34 6.98 1.33
N ALA A 28 -37.30 6.79 0.53
CA ALA A 28 -36.03 7.42 0.80
C ALA A 28 -36.33 8.91 0.84
N GLU A 29 -36.56 9.43 2.04
CA GLU A 29 -36.34 10.81 2.37
C GLU A 29 -34.88 11.03 2.01
N SER A 30 -34.68 11.49 0.77
CA SER A 30 -33.48 12.21 0.38
C SER A 30 -33.16 13.12 1.56
N PRO A 31 -31.93 13.11 2.08
CA PRO A 31 -31.50 14.12 3.03
C PRO A 31 -31.50 15.47 2.31
N ALA A 32 -32.68 16.04 2.19
CA ALA A 32 -32.93 17.41 1.83
C ALA A 32 -32.50 18.26 3.02
N ASP A 33 -31.85 19.37 2.69
CA ASP A 33 -31.88 20.57 3.51
C ASP A 33 -31.21 20.49 4.89
N SER A 34 -29.92 20.19 4.86
CA SER A 34 -29.03 21.02 5.68
C SER A 34 -28.97 22.39 5.01
N GLY A 35 -29.86 23.31 5.42
CA GLY A 35 -30.00 24.69 4.93
C GLY A 35 -28.78 25.58 5.23
N GLY A 36 -27.61 25.15 4.79
CA GLY A 36 -26.45 26.01 4.61
C GLY A 36 -26.63 26.75 3.29
N SER A 37 -26.51 28.07 3.31
CA SER A 37 -26.46 28.89 2.11
C SER A 37 -25.54 28.24 1.08
N PRO A 38 -25.94 28.17 -0.22
CA PRO A 38 -25.09 27.59 -1.26
C PRO A 38 -23.70 28.21 -1.18
N LEU A 39 -22.69 27.40 -0.90
CA LEU A 39 -21.31 27.88 -0.80
C LEU A 39 -20.86 28.33 -2.19
N GLU A 40 -20.78 29.64 -2.40
CA GLU A 40 -20.24 30.22 -3.63
C GLU A 40 -18.72 30.26 -3.55
N CYS A 41 -18.04 29.88 -4.65
CA CYS A 41 -16.59 30.01 -4.73
C CYS A 41 -16.19 31.51 -4.69
N PRO A 42 -15.36 31.96 -3.73
CA PRO A 42 -14.94 33.36 -3.65
C PRO A 42 -14.17 33.84 -4.89
N SER A 43 -13.50 32.93 -5.60
CA SER A 43 -12.69 33.25 -6.78
C SER A 43 -13.49 33.39 -8.07
N CYS A 44 -14.44 32.48 -8.35
CA CYS A 44 -15.21 32.48 -9.61
C CYS A 44 -16.70 32.81 -9.45
N ARG A 45 -17.19 32.96 -8.21
CA ARG A 45 -18.60 33.26 -7.85
C ARG A 45 -19.61 32.28 -8.43
N ARG A 46 -19.22 31.00 -8.56
CA ARG A 46 -20.09 29.90 -8.99
C ARG A 46 -20.25 28.90 -7.85
N SER A 47 -21.43 28.28 -7.75
CA SER A 47 -21.81 27.30 -6.72
C SER A 47 -21.99 25.88 -7.25
N ASP A 48 -22.00 25.68 -8.57
CA ASP A 48 -22.26 24.40 -9.24
C ASP A 48 -21.16 23.35 -9.03
N GLU A 49 -19.92 23.79 -8.76
CA GLU A 49 -18.75 22.92 -8.64
C GLU A 49 -18.01 23.04 -7.29
N VAL A 50 -18.67 23.58 -6.26
CA VAL A 50 -18.10 23.65 -4.91
C VAL A 50 -18.46 22.38 -4.16
N ARG A 51 -17.44 21.66 -3.68
CA ARG A 51 -17.62 20.41 -2.94
C ARG A 51 -16.75 20.41 -1.69
N ALA A 52 -17.26 19.82 -0.62
CA ALA A 52 -16.45 19.54 0.56
C ALA A 52 -15.25 18.66 0.16
N VAL A 53 -14.06 18.98 0.65
CA VAL A 53 -12.83 18.24 0.34
C VAL A 53 -12.98 16.73 0.59
N PRO A 54 -13.61 16.26 1.70
CA PRO A 54 -13.86 14.84 1.91
C PRO A 54 -14.64 14.17 0.78
N ALA A 55 -15.66 14.85 0.24
CA ALA A 55 -16.48 14.32 -0.84
C ALA A 55 -15.68 14.18 -2.14
N VAL A 56 -14.75 15.12 -2.41
CA VAL A 56 -13.88 15.06 -3.59
C VAL A 56 -12.85 13.94 -3.46
N CYS A 57 -12.24 13.80 -2.29
CA CYS A 57 -11.27 12.73 -2.02
C CYS A 57 -11.92 11.34 -2.11
N LEU A 58 -13.09 11.14 -1.50
CA LEU A 58 -13.82 9.86 -1.57
C LEU A 58 -14.42 9.60 -2.96
N GLY A 59 -14.83 10.65 -3.67
CA GLY A 59 -15.33 10.55 -5.04
C GLY A 59 -14.23 10.14 -6.03
N GLY A 60 -13.00 10.64 -5.87
CA GLY A 60 -11.86 10.29 -6.70
C GLY A 60 -11.30 8.88 -6.46
N GLN A 61 -11.58 8.27 -5.30
CA GLN A 61 -11.19 6.89 -5.01
C GLN A 61 -12.08 5.82 -5.65
N ARG A 62 -13.23 6.20 -6.24
CA ARG A 62 -14.07 5.26 -6.99
C ARG A 62 -13.41 4.96 -8.34
N ARG A 63 -12.69 3.83 -8.39
CA ARG A 63 -12.28 3.21 -9.65
C ARG A 63 -13.54 2.75 -10.38
N PHE A 64 -13.89 3.42 -11.47
CA PHE A 64 -14.93 2.93 -12.36
C PHE A 64 -14.32 1.78 -13.19
N HIS A 65 -14.81 0.57 -12.95
CA HIS A 65 -14.60 -0.54 -13.87
C HIS A 65 -15.73 -0.47 -14.88
N GLU A 66 -15.50 0.19 -16.01
CA GLU A 66 -16.48 0.26 -17.09
C GLU A 66 -16.35 -1.02 -17.92
N GLU A 67 -17.21 -2.00 -17.65
CA GLU A 67 -17.43 -3.12 -18.57
C GLU A 67 -18.29 -2.60 -19.74
N THR A 68 -17.63 -2.18 -20.81
CA THR A 68 -18.31 -1.87 -22.06
C THR A 68 -18.79 -3.17 -22.69
N GLY A 69 -20.09 -3.41 -22.61
CA GLY A 69 -20.76 -4.51 -23.29
C GLY A 69 -20.96 -4.19 -24.77
N ASP A 70 -19.91 -4.33 -25.57
CA ASP A 70 -19.99 -4.67 -27.00
C ASP A 70 -18.58 -5.06 -27.46
N GLY A 71 -18.45 -6.02 -28.37
CA GLY A 71 -17.26 -6.83 -28.62
C GLY A 71 -15.99 -6.14 -29.15
N ASP A 72 -15.80 -4.84 -28.96
CA ASP A 72 -14.59 -4.10 -29.35
C ASP A 72 -13.80 -3.64 -28.11
N ARG A 73 -12.69 -4.34 -27.85
CA ARG A 73 -11.84 -4.17 -26.67
C ARG A 73 -11.03 -2.87 -26.75
N ARG A 74 -11.61 -1.75 -26.36
CA ARG A 74 -10.84 -0.57 -25.90
C ARG A 74 -11.37 -0.06 -24.58
N THR A 75 -10.77 -0.53 -23.49
CA THR A 75 -10.90 0.05 -22.14
C THR A 75 -10.25 1.43 -22.13
N GLY A 76 -11.05 2.47 -22.34
CA GLY A 76 -10.65 3.86 -22.15
C GLY A 76 -10.84 4.27 -20.70
N VAL A 77 -9.84 4.09 -19.84
CA VAL A 77 -9.88 4.61 -18.47
C VAL A 77 -9.68 6.13 -18.53
N ARG A 78 -10.76 6.91 -18.41
CA ARG A 78 -10.66 8.37 -18.23
C ARG A 78 -10.29 8.69 -16.78
N GLU A 79 -8.99 8.75 -16.54
CA GLU A 79 -8.35 9.05 -15.26
C GLU A 79 -8.36 10.57 -14.96
N ILE A 80 -9.54 11.19 -14.85
CA ILE A 80 -9.62 12.67 -14.72
C ILE A 80 -9.53 13.14 -13.25
N VAL A 81 -9.67 12.26 -12.25
CA VAL A 81 -9.73 12.66 -10.82
C VAL A 81 -8.63 12.11 -9.88
N PRO A 82 -7.65 11.25 -10.28
CA PRO A 82 -6.68 10.73 -9.30
C PRO A 82 -5.78 11.84 -8.74
N ARG A 83 -5.35 12.80 -9.57
CA ARG A 83 -4.39 13.82 -9.15
C ARG A 83 -4.97 14.83 -8.15
N LEU A 84 -6.23 15.22 -8.30
CA LEU A 84 -6.90 16.11 -7.35
C LEU A 84 -7.19 15.40 -6.03
N ALA A 85 -7.66 14.14 -6.10
CA ALA A 85 -7.90 13.33 -4.90
C ALA A 85 -6.58 13.04 -4.15
N ASP A 86 -5.50 12.76 -4.87
CA ASP A 86 -4.16 12.59 -4.29
C ASP A 86 -3.64 13.89 -3.68
N ALA A 87 -3.86 15.03 -4.36
CA ALA A 87 -3.54 16.36 -3.83
C ALA A 87 -4.23 16.62 -2.48
N LEU A 88 -5.50 16.22 -2.37
CA LEU A 88 -6.34 16.38 -1.20
C LEU A 88 -6.25 15.22 -0.19
N ALA A 89 -5.32 14.29 -0.35
CA ALA A 89 -5.19 13.14 0.52
C ALA A 89 -4.78 13.56 1.94
N MET A 90 -5.55 13.12 2.94
CA MET A 90 -5.34 13.41 4.36
C MET A 90 -3.99 12.87 4.89
N ALA A 91 -3.54 11.74 4.35
CA ALA A 91 -2.33 11.08 4.77
C ALA A 91 -1.38 10.86 3.59
N PRO A 92 -0.07 10.95 3.81
CA PRO A 92 0.93 10.61 2.81
C PRO A 92 0.77 9.15 2.35
N PRO A 93 1.09 8.84 1.08
CA PRO A 93 1.15 7.46 0.63
C PRO A 93 2.19 6.70 1.43
N ARG A 94 1.99 5.39 1.58
CA ARG A 94 3.00 4.56 2.24
C ARG A 94 4.31 4.66 1.45
N PRO A 95 5.47 4.77 2.12
CA PRO A 95 6.75 4.78 1.42
C PRO A 95 6.83 3.51 0.57
N GLU A 96 7.10 3.66 -0.72
CA GLU A 96 7.24 2.53 -1.62
C GLU A 96 8.47 1.73 -1.22
N THR A 97 8.25 0.60 -0.56
CA THR A 97 9.32 -0.35 -0.22
C THR A 97 9.53 -1.39 -1.31
N SER A 98 8.85 -1.28 -2.45
CA SER A 98 8.76 -2.30 -3.50
C SER A 98 10.13 -2.85 -3.92
N GLY A 99 11.12 -1.97 -4.13
CA GLY A 99 12.49 -2.39 -4.48
C GLY A 99 13.21 -3.15 -3.36
N ARG A 100 13.05 -2.72 -2.10
CA ARG A 100 13.68 -3.39 -0.94
C ARG A 100 13.00 -4.72 -0.62
N THR A 101 11.69 -4.82 -0.80
CA THR A 101 10.96 -6.07 -0.62
C THR A 101 11.29 -7.07 -1.71
N ALA A 102 11.39 -6.63 -2.97
CA ALA A 102 11.79 -7.50 -4.07
C ALA A 102 13.21 -8.06 -3.87
N LEU A 103 14.16 -7.22 -3.44
CA LEU A 103 15.52 -7.65 -3.14
C LEU A 103 15.58 -8.62 -1.95
N GLY A 104 14.77 -8.38 -0.91
CA GLY A 104 14.63 -9.32 0.21
C GLY A 104 14.09 -10.69 -0.23
N VAL A 105 13.07 -10.71 -1.09
CA VAL A 105 12.52 -11.96 -1.66
C VAL A 105 13.55 -12.68 -2.52
N LEU A 106 14.29 -11.95 -3.35
CA LEU A 106 15.35 -12.54 -4.19
C LEU A 106 16.45 -13.19 -3.33
N LEU A 107 16.86 -12.55 -2.24
CA LEU A 107 17.83 -13.13 -1.30
C LEU A 107 17.28 -14.39 -0.61
N VAL A 108 16.00 -14.42 -0.25
CA VAL A 108 15.35 -15.64 0.28
C VAL A 108 15.34 -16.75 -0.76
N LEU A 109 14.99 -16.46 -2.02
CA LEU A 109 15.00 -17.46 -3.09
C LEU A 109 16.41 -17.99 -3.37
N VAL A 110 17.42 -17.13 -3.36
CA VAL A 110 18.83 -17.55 -3.48
C VAL A 110 19.22 -18.43 -2.31
N SER A 111 18.84 -18.07 -1.07
CA SER A 111 19.15 -18.88 0.12
C SER A 111 18.47 -20.27 0.05
N ILE A 112 17.20 -20.33 -0.35
CA ILE A 112 16.47 -21.60 -0.57
C ILE A 112 17.11 -22.44 -1.68
N GLY A 113 17.45 -21.81 -2.81
CA GLY A 113 18.09 -22.50 -3.93
C GLY A 113 19.45 -23.11 -3.55
N THR A 114 20.27 -22.36 -2.81
CA THR A 114 21.56 -22.85 -2.30
C THR A 114 21.37 -24.00 -1.32
N PHE A 115 20.37 -23.92 -0.43
CA PHE A 115 20.05 -25.00 0.51
C PHE A 115 19.57 -26.27 -0.20
N ILE A 116 18.61 -26.17 -1.13
CA ILE A 116 18.09 -27.31 -1.89
C ILE A 116 19.19 -27.94 -2.75
N GLY A 117 20.03 -27.12 -3.41
CA GLY A 117 21.19 -27.59 -4.17
C GLY A 117 22.19 -28.36 -3.30
N GLY A 118 22.46 -27.88 -2.08
CA GLY A 118 23.29 -28.57 -1.09
C GLY A 118 22.69 -29.90 -0.62
N ALA A 119 21.38 -29.93 -0.37
CA ALA A 119 20.66 -31.12 0.10
C ALA A 119 20.56 -32.21 -1.00
N LEU A 120 20.18 -31.84 -2.23
CA LEU A 120 20.10 -32.78 -3.37
C LEU A 120 21.47 -33.30 -3.81
N GLY A 121 22.54 -32.54 -3.55
CA GLY A 121 23.92 -33.00 -3.75
C GLY A 121 24.35 -34.15 -2.82
N GLY A 122 23.50 -34.58 -1.88
CA GLY A 122 23.75 -35.74 -1.00
C GLY A 122 24.72 -35.48 0.15
N ASN A 123 25.23 -34.26 0.29
CA ASN A 123 26.38 -33.97 1.15
C ASN A 123 26.02 -33.37 2.53
N TRP A 124 24.77 -32.93 2.75
CA TRP A 124 24.38 -32.28 4.02
C TRP A 124 23.97 -33.27 5.13
N PHE A 125 23.64 -34.51 4.77
CA PHE A 125 23.24 -35.57 5.70
C PHE A 125 24.16 -36.80 5.65
N ALA A 126 25.30 -36.69 4.97
CA ALA A 126 26.24 -37.80 4.78
C ALA A 126 26.91 -38.24 6.10
N ASP A 127 26.86 -37.42 7.15
CA ASP A 127 27.40 -37.75 8.48
C ASP A 127 26.43 -38.55 9.38
N ALA A 128 25.32 -39.07 8.84
CA ALA A 128 24.51 -40.02 9.61
C ALA A 128 25.30 -41.32 9.83
N PRO A 129 25.71 -41.67 11.07
CA PRO A 129 26.43 -42.91 11.29
C PRO A 129 25.46 -44.08 11.10
N GLY A 130 25.73 -44.91 10.09
CA GLY A 130 25.30 -46.30 10.08
C GLY A 130 23.95 -46.59 9.43
N GLY A 131 23.83 -46.33 8.13
CA GLY A 131 23.11 -47.23 7.25
C GLY A 131 24.15 -47.90 6.36
N GLN A 132 24.65 -49.06 6.77
CA GLN A 132 25.44 -49.93 5.91
C GLN A 132 24.60 -50.20 4.67
N GLN A 133 24.89 -49.46 3.59
CA GLN A 133 24.28 -49.69 2.31
C GLN A 133 24.90 -50.98 1.82
N ASP A 134 24.20 -52.07 2.12
CA ASP A 134 24.61 -53.42 1.78
C ASP A 134 25.03 -53.43 0.32
N GLN A 135 26.33 -53.59 0.19
CA GLN A 135 27.08 -53.83 -1.02
C GLN A 135 26.53 -55.12 -1.64
N TRP A 136 25.39 -55.01 -2.35
CA TRP A 136 24.91 -56.05 -3.25
C TRP A 136 25.95 -56.18 -4.34
N SER A 137 26.85 -57.12 -4.10
CA SER A 137 27.87 -57.57 -5.01
C SER A 137 27.19 -58.36 -6.10
N ALA A 138 27.04 -57.77 -7.29
CA ALA A 138 26.81 -58.53 -8.50
C ALA A 138 27.53 -57.88 -9.68
N GLY A 139 28.66 -58.47 -10.08
CA GLY A 139 29.10 -58.43 -11.48
C GLY A 139 30.31 -57.57 -11.83
N THR A 140 31.49 -57.94 -11.32
CA THR A 140 32.61 -58.41 -12.15
C THR A 140 32.96 -57.66 -13.45
N TRP A 141 33.35 -56.37 -13.47
CA TRP A 141 34.30 -55.85 -14.49
C TRP A 141 35.11 -54.69 -13.88
N GLY A 142 36.43 -54.85 -13.81
CA GLY A 142 37.37 -54.01 -13.06
C GLY A 142 37.61 -52.62 -13.65
N SER A 143 36.68 -51.70 -13.42
CA SER A 143 36.94 -50.26 -13.56
C SER A 143 37.17 -49.69 -12.17
N SER A 144 38.43 -49.35 -11.85
CA SER A 144 38.78 -48.60 -10.66
C SER A 144 38.23 -47.18 -10.80
N VAL A 145 36.98 -46.99 -10.36
CA VAL A 145 36.37 -45.67 -10.29
C VAL A 145 37.17 -44.86 -9.24
N PRO A 146 37.85 -43.78 -9.63
CA PRO A 146 38.62 -42.98 -8.68
C PRO A 146 37.69 -42.47 -7.58
N ALA A 147 38.13 -42.58 -6.33
CA ALA A 147 37.39 -42.10 -5.18
C ALA A 147 37.00 -40.62 -5.39
N PRO A 148 35.73 -40.24 -5.18
CA PRO A 148 35.31 -38.86 -5.37
C PRO A 148 36.14 -37.94 -4.45
N PRO A 149 36.63 -36.79 -4.95
CA PRO A 149 37.41 -35.86 -4.14
C PRO A 149 36.57 -35.37 -2.95
N ALA A 150 37.22 -35.29 -1.78
CA ALA A 150 36.56 -34.93 -0.52
C ALA A 150 35.86 -33.56 -0.63
N PRO A 151 34.53 -33.47 -0.46
CA PRO A 151 33.76 -32.25 -0.70
C PRO A 151 33.79 -31.28 0.50
N GLY A 152 34.97 -31.02 1.08
CA GLY A 152 35.08 -30.34 2.38
C GLY A 152 34.91 -28.81 2.33
N ALA A 153 35.66 -28.13 1.47
CA ALA A 153 35.80 -26.67 1.55
C ALA A 153 34.72 -25.90 0.78
N GLU A 154 34.33 -26.37 -0.41
CA GLU A 154 33.38 -25.66 -1.27
C GLU A 154 31.95 -25.65 -0.70
N LEU A 155 31.54 -26.75 -0.05
CA LEU A 155 30.21 -26.85 0.58
C LEU A 155 30.09 -25.98 1.82
N LEU A 156 31.15 -25.94 2.64
CA LEU A 156 31.22 -25.00 3.78
C LEU A 156 31.13 -23.55 3.29
N PHE A 157 31.84 -23.21 2.21
CA PHE A 157 31.77 -21.89 1.60
C PHE A 157 30.36 -21.54 1.10
N LEU A 158 29.69 -22.45 0.40
CA LEU A 158 28.28 -22.27 -0.01
C LEU A 158 27.33 -22.12 1.18
N GLY A 159 27.53 -22.93 2.22
CA GLY A 159 26.76 -22.84 3.48
C GLY A 159 26.86 -21.45 4.10
N TRP A 160 28.07 -20.91 4.24
CA TRP A 160 28.29 -19.55 4.75
C TRP A 160 27.65 -18.48 3.86
N ILE A 161 27.74 -18.59 2.53
CA ILE A 161 27.06 -17.65 1.62
C ILE A 161 25.55 -17.70 1.83
N SER A 162 24.96 -18.88 1.94
CA SER A 162 23.52 -19.04 2.17
C SER A 162 23.07 -18.45 3.51
N ALA A 163 23.88 -18.62 4.56
CA ALA A 163 23.63 -18.08 5.89
C ALA A 163 23.71 -16.55 5.91
N PHE A 164 24.73 -15.95 5.28
CA PHE A 164 24.85 -14.51 5.15
C PHE A 164 23.74 -13.90 4.28
N ALA A 165 23.36 -14.58 3.19
CA ALA A 165 22.24 -14.17 2.34
C ALA A 165 20.91 -14.16 3.12
N LEU A 166 20.65 -15.21 3.91
CA LEU A 166 19.47 -15.30 4.77
C LEU A 166 19.47 -14.21 5.84
N LEU A 167 20.59 -14.03 6.53
CA LEU A 167 20.74 -12.99 7.55
C LEU A 167 20.51 -11.60 6.96
N GLY A 168 21.08 -11.32 5.79
CA GLY A 168 20.86 -10.07 5.05
C GLY A 168 19.38 -9.87 4.70
N ALA A 169 18.69 -10.90 4.20
CA ALA A 169 17.27 -10.84 3.90
C ALA A 169 16.42 -10.54 5.15
N VAL A 170 16.68 -11.24 6.25
CA VAL A 170 15.97 -11.03 7.53
C VAL A 170 16.18 -9.62 8.04
N LEU A 171 17.42 -9.11 8.03
CA LEU A 171 17.72 -7.75 8.47
C LEU A 171 17.00 -6.69 7.61
N LEU A 172 16.97 -6.86 6.29
CA LEU A 172 16.24 -5.97 5.37
C LEU A 172 14.73 -5.98 5.64
N ILE A 173 14.14 -7.16 5.82
CA ILE A 173 12.71 -7.29 6.12
C ILE A 173 12.37 -6.65 7.47
N VAL A 174 13.16 -6.91 8.51
CA VAL A 174 12.95 -6.32 9.85
C VAL A 174 13.13 -4.80 9.82
N ALA A 175 14.13 -4.29 9.13
CA ALA A 175 14.34 -2.85 8.97
C ALA A 175 13.18 -2.18 8.20
N ALA A 176 12.71 -2.79 7.11
CA ALA A 176 11.55 -2.32 6.37
C ALA A 176 10.27 -2.35 7.23
N ALA A 177 10.04 -3.43 7.99
CA ALA A 177 8.89 -3.54 8.88
C ALA A 177 8.93 -2.51 10.02
N ARG A 178 10.12 -2.26 10.61
CA ARG A 178 10.29 -1.24 11.67
C ARG A 178 10.03 0.16 11.15
N THR A 179 10.59 0.52 10.00
CA THR A 179 10.36 1.84 9.38
C THR A 179 8.89 2.03 9.01
N GLN A 180 8.23 1.01 8.45
CA GLN A 180 6.80 1.05 8.16
C GLN A 180 5.93 1.16 9.42
N ARG A 181 6.26 0.44 10.49
CA ARG A 181 5.53 0.53 11.77
C ARG A 181 5.68 1.90 12.41
N ALA A 182 6.91 2.43 12.46
CA ALA A 182 7.17 3.76 13.00
C ALA A 182 6.43 4.84 12.20
N PHE A 183 6.44 4.74 10.86
CA PHE A 183 5.68 5.63 10.00
C PHE A 183 4.17 5.55 10.29
N ARG A 184 3.60 4.35 10.31
CA ARG A 184 2.17 4.15 10.60
C ARG A 184 1.79 4.67 11.98
N ALA A 185 2.63 4.45 13.00
CA ALA A 185 2.38 4.94 14.35
C ALA A 185 2.34 6.48 14.39
N ARG A 186 3.28 7.15 13.72
CA ARG A 186 3.29 8.62 13.60
C ARG A 186 2.05 9.15 12.89
N THR A 187 1.73 8.58 11.72
CA THR A 187 0.54 9.02 10.96
C THR A 187 -0.75 8.74 11.72
N ALA A 188 -0.86 7.62 12.44
CA ALA A 188 -2.04 7.29 13.24
C ALA A 188 -2.23 8.25 14.42
N ALA A 189 -1.14 8.65 15.10
CA ALA A 189 -1.19 9.59 16.21
C ALA A 189 -1.68 10.98 15.78
N GLY A 190 -1.24 11.46 14.61
CA GLY A 190 -1.62 12.77 14.07
C GLY A 190 -2.92 12.81 13.27
N ARG A 191 -3.53 11.64 12.99
CA ARG A 191 -4.63 11.54 12.02
C ARG A 191 -5.84 12.40 12.39
N VAL A 192 -6.22 12.42 13.66
CA VAL A 192 -7.41 13.15 14.14
C VAL A 192 -7.24 14.66 13.92
N ALA A 193 -6.05 15.20 14.22
CA ALA A 193 -5.76 16.62 14.00
C ALA A 193 -5.74 17.00 12.52
N ALA A 194 -5.16 16.13 11.67
CA ALA A 194 -5.22 16.31 10.22
C ALA A 194 -6.67 16.25 9.68
N GLU A 195 -7.48 15.32 10.19
CA GLU A 195 -8.89 15.14 9.79
C GLU A 195 -9.76 16.35 10.17
N ASP A 196 -9.53 16.97 11.32
CA ASP A 196 -10.21 18.22 11.70
C ASP A 196 -9.96 19.35 10.71
N VAL A 197 -8.70 19.61 10.34
CA VAL A 197 -8.36 20.64 9.36
C VAL A 197 -8.91 20.27 7.98
N TRP A 198 -8.76 19.02 7.58
CA TRP A 198 -9.17 18.52 6.28
C TRP A 198 -10.69 18.61 6.05
N SER A 199 -11.48 18.26 7.07
CA SER A 199 -12.95 18.26 7.00
C SER A 199 -13.56 19.66 6.90
N ARG A 200 -12.84 20.69 7.36
CA ARG A 200 -13.26 22.10 7.26
C ARG A 200 -13.08 22.71 5.87
N GLY A 201 -12.32 22.07 4.99
CA GLY A 201 -12.02 22.59 3.65
C GLY A 201 -13.11 22.28 2.61
N TRP A 202 -13.32 23.22 1.69
CA TRP A 202 -14.05 22.96 0.44
C TRP A 202 -13.20 23.36 -0.76
N CYS A 203 -13.31 22.62 -1.86
CA CYS A 203 -12.63 22.94 -3.10
C CYS A 203 -13.61 23.28 -4.22
N CYS A 204 -13.22 24.22 -5.07
CA CYS A 204 -13.89 24.47 -6.34
C CYS A 204 -13.17 23.66 -7.43
N ALA A 205 -13.87 22.77 -8.12
CA ALA A 205 -13.26 21.93 -9.16
C ALA A 205 -12.69 22.77 -10.32
N ARG A 206 -13.36 23.88 -10.68
CA ARG A 206 -12.96 24.79 -11.75
C ARG A 206 -11.68 25.58 -11.46
N CYS A 207 -11.55 26.10 -10.25
CA CYS A 207 -10.39 26.91 -9.86
C CYS A 207 -9.24 26.08 -9.32
N ALA A 208 -9.49 24.84 -8.89
CA ALA A 208 -8.54 24.00 -8.16
C ALA A 208 -7.96 24.69 -6.90
N VAL A 209 -8.77 25.54 -6.26
CA VAL A 209 -8.43 26.27 -5.03
C VAL A 209 -9.26 25.69 -3.88
N VAL A 210 -8.63 25.55 -2.72
CA VAL A 210 -9.29 25.14 -1.47
C VAL A 210 -9.53 26.37 -0.61
N HIS A 211 -10.68 26.42 0.04
CA HIS A 211 -11.07 27.51 0.91
C HIS A 211 -11.49 26.98 2.28
N PHE A 212 -11.32 27.82 3.29
CA PHE A 212 -11.91 27.66 4.62
C PHE A 212 -12.93 28.77 4.87
N ALA A 213 -13.81 28.60 5.85
CA ALA A 213 -14.94 29.50 6.12
C ALA A 213 -14.62 30.98 6.34
N ALA A 214 -13.39 31.32 6.68
CA ALA A 214 -12.98 32.71 6.89
C ALA A 214 -11.59 33.02 6.29
N GLY A 215 -11.13 32.22 5.32
CA GLY A 215 -9.76 32.31 4.82
C GLY A 215 -9.64 32.73 3.36
N PRO A 216 -8.48 33.30 2.96
CA PRO A 216 -8.13 33.38 1.56
C PRO A 216 -8.11 31.98 0.92
N GLY A 217 -8.35 31.92 -0.39
CA GLY A 217 -8.17 30.68 -1.13
C GLY A 217 -6.71 30.26 -1.12
N MET A 218 -6.46 28.98 -0.87
CA MET A 218 -5.14 28.37 -0.86
C MET A 218 -4.98 27.37 -2.00
N THR A 219 -3.77 27.23 -2.49
CA THR A 219 -3.42 26.20 -3.48
C THR A 219 -3.55 24.80 -2.87
N LEU A 220 -3.64 23.78 -3.73
CA LEU A 220 -3.70 22.38 -3.26
C LEU A 220 -2.47 21.98 -2.44
N GLN A 221 -1.29 22.52 -2.78
CA GLN A 221 -0.04 22.25 -2.06
C GLN A 221 -0.05 22.91 -0.68
N GLU A 222 -0.47 24.17 -0.58
CA GLU A 222 -0.60 24.88 0.71
C GLU A 222 -1.64 24.18 1.62
N PHE A 223 -2.76 23.75 1.05
CA PHE A 223 -3.75 22.97 1.79
C PHE A 223 -3.17 21.67 2.33
N ARG A 224 -2.44 20.93 1.50
CA ARG A 224 -1.78 19.69 1.92
C ARG A 224 -0.75 19.94 3.01
N GLU A 225 0.09 20.96 2.86
CA GLU A 225 1.05 21.37 3.88
C GLU A 225 0.36 21.70 5.20
N ALA A 226 -0.75 22.43 5.18
CA ALA A 226 -1.54 22.75 6.37
C ALA A 226 -2.12 21.49 7.04
N VAL A 227 -2.74 20.60 6.27
CA VAL A 227 -3.33 19.34 6.78
C VAL A 227 -2.26 18.42 7.36
N TRP A 228 -1.13 18.26 6.67
CA TRP A 228 -0.05 17.35 7.10
C TRP A 228 0.75 17.93 8.27
N SER A 229 0.93 19.25 8.32
CA SER A 229 1.53 19.91 9.47
C SER A 229 0.66 19.77 10.73
N ALA A 230 -0.66 19.87 10.60
CA ALA A 230 -1.59 19.60 11.70
C ALA A 230 -1.49 18.15 12.20
N GLY A 231 -1.22 17.19 11.30
CA GLY A 231 -0.92 15.81 11.66
C GLY A 231 0.49 15.54 12.17
N GLY A 232 1.38 16.54 12.23
CA GLY A 232 2.76 16.37 12.66
C GLY A 232 3.66 15.63 11.66
N TYR A 233 3.30 15.64 10.38
CA TYR A 233 4.08 15.07 9.27
C TYR A 233 4.22 16.03 8.10
N GLY A 234 4.25 17.34 8.40
CA GLY A 234 4.36 18.43 7.43
C GLY A 234 5.63 18.35 6.58
N GLU A 235 6.75 17.82 7.10
CA GLU A 235 7.98 17.68 6.31
C GLU A 235 7.81 16.79 5.08
N LEU A 236 6.84 15.87 5.10
CA LEU A 236 6.56 15.00 3.96
C LEU A 236 5.88 15.75 2.82
N ALA A 237 5.20 16.87 3.09
CA ALA A 237 4.45 17.59 2.06
C ALA A 237 5.40 18.20 1.00
N GLU A 238 6.62 18.55 1.42
CA GLU A 238 7.70 18.99 0.53
C GLU A 238 8.21 17.82 -0.34
N VAL A 239 8.41 16.65 0.27
CA VAL A 239 8.88 15.44 -0.43
C VAL A 239 7.87 14.99 -1.48
N TYR A 240 6.58 15.10 -1.18
CA TYR A 240 5.48 14.72 -2.06
C TYR A 240 4.89 15.92 -2.81
N ARG A 241 5.63 17.03 -2.98
CA ARG A 241 5.14 18.21 -3.69
C ARG A 241 4.48 17.80 -5.00
N VAL A 242 3.26 18.29 -5.23
CA VAL A 242 2.56 18.01 -6.49
C VAL A 242 3.38 18.66 -7.62
N SER A 243 4.09 17.85 -8.40
CA SER A 243 4.92 18.32 -9.53
C SER A 243 4.12 18.86 -10.72
N GLY A 244 2.94 19.41 -10.48
CA GLY A 244 2.04 19.89 -11.53
C GLY A 244 1.31 21.15 -11.08
N ALA A 245 1.49 22.21 -11.85
CA ALA A 245 0.74 23.46 -11.85
C ALA A 245 1.02 24.45 -10.71
N THR A 246 2.18 25.09 -10.76
CA THR A 246 2.21 26.55 -10.60
C THR A 246 1.64 27.18 -11.88
N VAL A 247 0.33 27.02 -12.10
CA VAL A 247 -0.39 28.10 -12.79
C VAL A 247 -0.59 29.12 -11.69
N ALA A 248 0.24 30.16 -11.69
CA ALA A 248 0.05 31.30 -10.82
C ALA A 248 -1.43 31.68 -10.86
N PRO A 249 -2.10 31.90 -9.71
CA PRO A 249 -3.47 32.37 -9.72
C PRO A 249 -3.48 33.58 -10.65
N ALA A 250 -4.23 33.49 -11.74
CA ALA A 250 -4.43 34.61 -12.61
C ALA A 250 -5.11 35.67 -11.74
N THR A 251 -4.31 36.56 -11.17
CA THR A 251 -4.75 37.86 -10.69
C THR A 251 -5.16 38.61 -11.94
N ASP A 252 -6.29 38.22 -12.51
CA ASP A 252 -7.01 39.02 -13.47
C ASP A 252 -7.52 40.19 -12.65
N ARG A 253 -6.71 41.25 -12.63
CA ARG A 253 -7.14 42.55 -12.12
C ARG A 253 -8.46 42.86 -12.84
N PRO A 254 -9.51 43.30 -12.13
CA PRO A 254 -10.70 43.79 -12.80
C PRO A 254 -10.26 44.87 -13.79
N ARG A 255 -10.48 44.64 -15.08
CA ARG A 255 -10.33 45.65 -16.13
C ARG A 255 -11.32 46.76 -15.79
N ALA A 256 -10.85 47.77 -15.08
CA ALA A 256 -11.59 49.01 -14.93
C ALA A 256 -11.60 49.71 -16.29
N GLY A 257 -12.78 49.77 -16.90
CA GLY A 257 -13.16 50.78 -17.91
C GLY A 257 -12.73 50.53 -19.36
N ARG A 258 -13.69 50.25 -20.22
CA ARG A 258 -14.33 51.28 -21.06
C ARG A 258 -15.67 50.79 -21.58
#